data_AF-A0A2E4FBA8-F1
#
_entry.id   AF-A0A2E4FBA8-F1
#
_cell.length_a   1.000
_cell.length_b   1.000
_cell.length_c   1.000
_cell.angle_alpha   90.00
_cell.angle_beta   90.00
_cell.angle_gamma   90.00
#
_symmetry.space_group_name_H-M   'P 1'
#
loop_
_entity.id
_entity.type
_entity.pdbx_description
1 polymer ?
#
loop_
_entity_poly.entity_id
_entity_poly.type
_entity_poly.pdbx_seq_one_letter_code
_entity_poly.pdbx_strand_id
1 'polypeptide(L)'
;MPNSGFQAMMTSRGGPVSGALHARSLLSHTRFIFTGLALVLLSGACGGDEAPTPAPALEDVPATDADVGGEEDVPLTCAELGNGAPCDDGNACTTGDQCEYEVCAGGTTTVCDDFGICVTGECDPEVGCVYEPEPDGTVCYVACFGEAQCINSECTVVPESAVQCPAPENPCLAQWACDPLTGTCSKAILKPDGVSCDSDESVCTEELCEVGECVPTGGVETCEEVAVAKPCWSHTCDPEKGCIADVFKQGQSCDDSASCTVDDQCTYNDFGQELCLGTPIVVDDGNPCTNDVCVAGVVENTPFIGSVCDPEHPCADKGICDDQGVCVPTVSCSCSTLDDCPEGATSCLESACVF
;
A
#
# COMPACT_ATOMS: atom_id res chain seq x y z
N MET A 1 39.02 45.38 -13.09
CA MET A 1 38.66 46.01 -14.40
C MET A 1 38.33 44.89 -15.38
N PRO A 2 37.41 45.11 -16.34
CA PRO A 2 36.47 44.04 -16.71
C PRO A 2 36.44 43.68 -18.20
N ASN A 3 35.80 42.55 -18.51
CA ASN A 3 34.85 42.43 -19.60
C ASN A 3 34.08 41.11 -19.47
N SER A 4 32.84 40.91 -19.90
CA SER A 4 31.67 41.76 -20.20
C SER A 4 30.76 40.90 -21.08
N GLY A 5 29.51 40.70 -20.68
CA GLY A 5 28.39 40.44 -21.58
C GLY A 5 28.22 39.02 -22.14
N PHE A 6 27.06 38.43 -21.84
CA PHE A 6 25.99 38.45 -22.84
C PHE A 6 24.62 38.52 -22.15
N GLN A 7 23.78 39.47 -22.56
CA GLN A 7 22.37 39.51 -22.17
C GLN A 7 21.54 38.71 -23.18
N ALA A 8 20.55 37.97 -22.69
CA ALA A 8 19.42 37.53 -23.51
C ALA A 8 18.13 37.93 -22.77
N MET A 9 17.33 38.80 -23.40
CA MET A 9 15.98 39.10 -22.93
C MET A 9 15.05 37.96 -23.35
N MET A 10 14.20 37.49 -22.44
CA MET A 10 12.84 37.06 -22.81
C MET A 10 11.85 37.55 -21.77
N THR A 11 10.73 38.07 -22.25
CA THR A 11 9.66 38.69 -21.46
C THR A 11 8.37 37.90 -21.55
N SER A 12 7.56 38.00 -20.49
CA SER A 12 6.09 37.98 -20.53
C SER A 12 5.33 36.64 -20.52
N ARG A 13 4.79 36.33 -19.34
CA ARG A 13 3.38 36.01 -19.04
C ARG A 13 2.62 34.98 -19.92
N GLY A 14 2.22 33.88 -19.28
CA GLY A 14 1.05 33.07 -19.62
C GLY A 14 0.59 32.29 -18.38
N GLY A 15 -0.69 32.37 -18.01
CA GLY A 15 -1.22 31.75 -16.78
C GLY A 15 -1.61 30.27 -16.94
N PRO A 16 -2.04 29.61 -15.85
CA PRO A 16 -2.38 28.19 -15.86
C PRO A 16 -3.75 27.93 -16.51
N VAL A 17 -3.87 26.79 -17.21
CA VAL A 17 -5.15 26.22 -17.64
C VAL A 17 -5.38 24.89 -16.93
N SER A 18 -6.36 24.87 -16.04
CA SER A 18 -6.87 23.65 -15.42
C SER A 18 -7.57 22.78 -16.46
N GLY A 19 -7.19 21.50 -16.54
CA GLY A 19 -7.83 20.49 -17.40
C GLY A 19 -8.05 19.20 -16.63
N ALA A 20 -9.20 19.08 -15.97
CA ALA A 20 -9.55 17.88 -15.23
C ALA A 20 -9.86 16.70 -16.17
N LEU A 21 -9.12 15.61 -16.06
CA LEU A 21 -9.47 14.32 -16.68
C LEU A 21 -9.88 13.32 -15.62
N HIS A 22 -11.04 12.71 -15.85
CA HIS A 22 -11.76 11.91 -14.86
C HIS A 22 -11.12 10.52 -14.71
N ALA A 23 -10.72 10.16 -13.49
CA ALA A 23 -10.47 8.77 -13.14
C ALA A 23 -11.80 7.99 -13.17
N ARG A 24 -12.00 7.13 -14.18
CA ARG A 24 -13.16 6.24 -14.23
C ARG A 24 -12.94 5.03 -13.32
N SER A 25 -13.50 5.11 -12.12
CA SER A 25 -13.59 3.98 -11.19
C SER A 25 -14.43 2.85 -11.79
N LEU A 26 -13.82 1.67 -11.96
CA LEU A 26 -14.50 0.43 -12.32
C LEU A 26 -14.73 -0.41 -11.06
N LEU A 27 -15.83 -0.13 -10.35
CA LEU A 27 -16.33 -0.93 -9.23
C LEU A 27 -16.93 -2.26 -9.73
N SER A 28 -16.08 -3.25 -9.99
CA SER A 28 -16.52 -4.62 -10.28
C SER A 28 -17.15 -5.25 -9.02
N HIS A 29 -18.47 -5.40 -9.04
CA HIS A 29 -19.23 -6.04 -7.95
C HIS A 29 -19.16 -7.57 -8.05
N THR A 30 -18.05 -8.16 -7.64
CA THR A 30 -17.93 -9.63 -7.52
C THR A 30 -18.65 -10.11 -6.27
N ARG A 31 -19.91 -10.54 -6.42
CA ARG A 31 -20.70 -11.17 -5.34
C ARG A 31 -20.10 -12.54 -4.97
N PHE A 32 -19.29 -12.61 -3.92
CA PHE A 32 -18.94 -13.89 -3.32
C PHE A 32 -20.07 -14.41 -2.43
N ILE A 33 -20.66 -15.52 -2.86
CA ILE A 33 -21.69 -16.25 -2.13
C ILE A 33 -20.98 -17.17 -1.12
N PHE A 34 -20.95 -16.79 0.15
CA PHE A 34 -20.60 -17.72 1.23
C PHE A 34 -21.84 -18.53 1.63
N THR A 35 -22.05 -19.67 0.97
CA THR A 35 -22.88 -20.75 1.52
C THR A 35 -22.20 -21.33 2.75
N GLY A 36 -22.96 -21.46 3.85
CA GLY A 36 -22.39 -21.76 5.16
C GLY A 36 -21.84 -23.18 5.31
N LEU A 37 -20.94 -23.35 6.28
CA LEU A 37 -20.53 -24.65 6.80
C LEU A 37 -20.73 -24.70 8.32
N ALA A 38 -21.15 -25.86 8.78
CA ALA A 38 -21.80 -26.10 10.08
C ALA A 38 -21.01 -25.65 11.33
N LEU A 39 -21.76 -25.03 12.24
CA LEU A 39 -21.44 -24.93 13.66
C LEU A 39 -21.38 -26.35 14.27
N VAL A 40 -20.20 -26.79 14.70
CA VAL A 40 -20.03 -28.01 15.51
C VAL A 40 -19.55 -27.62 16.90
N LEU A 41 -20.46 -27.76 17.88
CA LEU A 41 -20.17 -27.64 19.29
C LEU A 41 -19.50 -28.93 19.77
N LEU A 42 -18.31 -28.86 20.37
CA LEU A 42 -17.78 -29.93 21.21
C LEU A 42 -17.00 -29.35 22.40
N SER A 43 -17.53 -29.67 23.58
CA SER A 43 -17.12 -29.28 24.92
C SER A 43 -15.74 -29.77 25.35
N GLY A 44 -15.01 -28.93 26.10
CA GLY A 44 -13.82 -29.32 26.86
C GLY A 44 -13.50 -28.31 27.98
N ALA A 45 -13.92 -28.63 29.22
CA ALA A 45 -13.41 -28.04 30.47
C ALA A 45 -12.52 -29.11 31.16
N CYS A 46 -11.63 -28.88 32.13
CA CYS A 46 -11.23 -27.74 33.00
C CYS A 46 -9.67 -27.71 33.05
N GLY A 47 -8.95 -26.82 33.73
CA GLY A 47 -9.28 -25.63 34.53
C GLY A 47 -8.07 -25.15 35.35
N GLY A 48 -8.17 -23.93 35.89
CA GLY A 48 -7.31 -23.33 36.92
C GLY A 48 -6.02 -22.67 36.42
N ASP A 49 -5.49 -21.60 37.00
CA ASP A 49 -5.97 -20.67 38.05
C ASP A 49 -5.17 -19.35 37.86
N GLU A 50 -5.62 -18.15 38.23
CA GLU A 50 -6.79 -17.70 38.99
C GLU A 50 -7.34 -16.36 38.39
N ALA A 51 -8.41 -15.77 38.93
CA ALA A 51 -8.86 -14.39 38.61
C ALA A 51 -9.33 -13.66 39.88
N PRO A 52 -9.08 -12.34 40.04
CA PRO A 52 -9.36 -11.64 41.29
C PRO A 52 -10.87 -11.60 41.60
N THR A 53 -11.21 -12.01 42.81
CA THR A 53 -12.59 -12.07 43.31
C THR A 53 -13.24 -10.69 43.44
N PRO A 54 -14.55 -10.55 43.15
CA PRO A 54 -15.28 -9.33 43.46
C PRO A 54 -15.33 -9.09 44.98
N ALA A 55 -15.25 -7.82 45.38
CA ALA A 55 -15.36 -7.44 46.79
C ALA A 55 -16.70 -7.90 47.39
N PRO A 56 -16.72 -8.39 48.65
CA PRO A 56 -17.94 -8.89 49.28
C PRO A 56 -18.91 -7.74 49.57
N ALA A 57 -20.21 -8.04 49.50
CA ALA A 57 -21.23 -7.17 50.05
C ALA A 57 -21.04 -7.03 51.57
N LEU A 58 -21.29 -5.84 52.09
CA LEU A 58 -21.32 -5.55 53.52
C LEU A 58 -22.50 -6.30 54.16
N GLU A 59 -22.21 -7.37 54.90
CA GLU A 59 -23.12 -7.90 55.92
C GLU A 59 -22.56 -7.58 57.32
N ASP A 60 -23.46 -7.32 58.26
CA ASP A 60 -23.17 -6.69 59.55
C ASP A 60 -22.17 -7.45 60.42
N VAL A 61 -21.07 -6.78 60.78
CA VAL A 61 -20.19 -7.19 61.88
C VAL A 61 -20.56 -6.37 63.11
N PRO A 62 -20.87 -6.99 64.27
CA PRO A 62 -21.28 -6.24 65.45
C PRO A 62 -20.12 -5.38 65.95
N ALA A 63 -20.40 -4.11 66.26
CA ALA A 63 -19.46 -3.23 66.92
C ALA A 63 -19.00 -3.88 68.25
N THR A 64 -17.72 -4.26 68.32
CA THR A 64 -17.10 -4.58 69.62
C THR A 64 -16.85 -3.27 70.32
N ASP A 65 -17.85 -2.91 71.12
CA ASP A 65 -17.91 -1.78 72.00
C ASP A 65 -16.65 -1.71 72.90
N ALA A 66 -15.74 -0.81 72.55
CA ALA A 66 -14.63 -0.38 73.37
C ALA A 66 -14.89 1.05 73.84
N ASP A 67 -16.09 1.27 74.39
CA ASP A 67 -16.48 2.48 75.09
C ASP A 67 -15.47 2.79 76.21
N VAL A 68 -14.67 3.83 75.99
CA VAL A 68 -14.02 4.59 77.05
C VAL A 68 -14.52 6.03 76.97
N GLY A 69 -15.78 6.21 77.36
CA GLY A 69 -16.31 7.43 77.94
C GLY A 69 -16.65 8.52 76.94
N GLY A 70 -17.88 8.49 76.42
CA GLY A 70 -18.48 9.71 75.88
C GLY A 70 -18.81 10.71 76.99
N GLU A 71 -18.12 11.85 77.00
CA GLU A 71 -18.62 13.14 77.49
C GLU A 71 -18.20 14.20 76.46
N GLU A 72 -19.15 15.07 76.06
CA GLU A 72 -19.07 16.05 74.95
C GLU A 72 -17.65 16.41 74.50
N ASP A 73 -17.22 15.91 73.32
CA ASP A 73 -15.84 15.98 72.82
C ASP A 73 -15.30 17.43 72.74
N VAL A 74 -14.73 17.90 73.85
CA VAL A 74 -13.80 19.03 73.85
C VAL A 74 -12.52 18.51 73.19
N PRO A 75 -12.07 19.06 72.06
CA PRO A 75 -10.88 18.56 71.39
C PRO A 75 -9.68 18.69 72.34
N LEU A 76 -9.15 17.55 72.79
CA LEU A 76 -8.02 17.49 73.72
C LEU A 76 -6.85 18.24 73.10
N THR A 77 -6.38 19.26 73.80
CA THR A 77 -5.31 20.11 73.26
C THR A 77 -3.95 19.45 73.48
N CYS A 78 -2.97 19.81 72.65
CA CYS A 78 -1.61 19.27 72.80
C CYS A 78 -0.93 19.59 74.15
N ALA A 79 -1.48 20.54 74.93
CA ALA A 79 -1.11 20.78 76.32
C ALA A 79 -1.43 19.61 77.27
N GLU A 80 -2.41 18.77 76.92
CA GLU A 80 -2.92 17.67 77.76
C GLU A 80 -2.40 16.31 77.29
N LEU A 81 -2.10 16.18 75.99
CA LEU A 81 -1.65 14.94 75.35
C LEU A 81 -0.13 14.70 75.48
N GLY A 82 0.68 15.77 75.55
CA GLY A 82 2.14 15.71 75.66
C GLY A 82 2.88 15.45 74.34
N ASN A 83 4.20 15.67 74.32
CA ASN A 83 4.99 15.61 73.09
C ASN A 83 4.96 14.23 72.40
N GLY A 84 4.75 14.21 71.09
CA GLY A 84 4.71 12.99 70.26
C GLY A 84 3.37 12.23 70.30
N ALA A 85 2.37 12.74 71.02
CA ALA A 85 1.00 12.25 70.89
C ALA A 85 0.40 12.68 69.53
N PRO A 86 -0.46 11.85 68.90
CA PRO A 86 -1.12 12.19 67.64
C PRO A 86 -2.12 13.33 67.86
N CYS A 87 -2.19 14.22 66.90
CA CYS A 87 -3.16 15.32 66.83
C CYS A 87 -3.52 15.59 65.35
N ASP A 88 -4.28 16.65 65.12
CA ASP A 88 -4.61 17.20 63.81
C ASP A 88 -4.26 18.68 63.88
N ASP A 89 -3.37 19.17 63.00
CA ASP A 89 -2.95 20.58 63.00
C ASP A 89 -3.91 21.48 62.21
N GLY A 90 -4.98 20.90 61.63
CA GLY A 90 -5.99 21.55 60.83
C GLY A 90 -5.56 21.80 59.38
N ASN A 91 -4.41 21.28 58.96
CA ASN A 91 -3.88 21.43 57.61
C ASN A 91 -3.98 20.11 56.84
N ALA A 92 -4.89 20.05 55.88
CA ALA A 92 -5.15 18.87 55.05
C ALA A 92 -3.93 18.42 54.19
N CYS A 93 -2.88 19.24 54.14
CA CYS A 93 -1.62 18.96 53.45
C CYS A 93 -0.51 18.41 54.36
N THR A 94 -0.83 18.08 55.61
CA THR A 94 0.07 17.38 56.52
C THR A 94 -0.56 16.07 57.02
N THR A 95 0.30 15.09 57.31
CA THR A 95 -0.12 13.76 57.76
C THR A 95 0.80 13.23 58.85
N GLY A 96 0.20 12.59 59.86
CA GLY A 96 0.94 12.06 61.02
C GLY A 96 1.36 13.16 62.01
N ASP A 97 0.52 14.17 62.15
CA ASP A 97 0.76 15.37 62.96
C ASP A 97 0.88 15.00 64.43
N GLN A 98 1.78 15.70 65.12
CA GLN A 98 2.19 15.36 66.47
C GLN A 98 2.29 16.60 67.35
N CYS A 99 1.92 16.42 68.61
CA CYS A 99 2.07 17.47 69.60
C CYS A 99 3.56 17.77 69.83
N GLU A 100 3.95 19.04 69.64
CA GLU A 100 5.25 19.56 70.04
C GLU A 100 5.05 20.85 70.85
N TYR A 101 5.54 20.86 72.10
CA TYR A 101 5.51 22.04 72.98
C TYR A 101 4.10 22.65 73.13
N GLU A 102 3.13 21.79 73.43
CA GLU A 102 1.71 22.14 73.65
C GLU A 102 0.95 22.59 72.39
N VAL A 103 1.57 22.58 71.20
CA VAL A 103 0.97 22.90 69.90
C VAL A 103 0.96 21.66 69.01
N CYS A 104 -0.06 21.47 68.15
CA CYS A 104 0.00 20.43 67.12
C CYS A 104 0.88 20.91 65.96
N ALA A 105 1.89 20.12 65.61
CA ALA A 105 2.78 20.41 64.50
C ALA A 105 2.52 19.42 63.36
N GLY A 106 2.24 19.96 62.16
CA GLY A 106 2.05 19.18 60.95
C GLY A 106 3.21 18.24 60.65
N GLY A 107 2.88 17.01 60.30
CA GLY A 107 3.83 15.92 60.09
C GLY A 107 4.48 15.95 58.70
N THR A 108 4.24 14.89 57.91
CA THR A 108 4.80 14.79 56.55
C THR A 108 3.89 15.52 55.57
N THR A 109 4.46 16.39 54.74
CA THR A 109 3.72 17.09 53.68
C THR A 109 3.14 16.11 52.67
N THR A 110 1.84 16.20 52.42
CA THR A 110 1.13 15.47 51.36
C THR A 110 1.63 15.96 50.00
N VAL A 111 2.10 15.04 49.17
CA VAL A 111 2.41 15.31 47.75
C VAL A 111 1.16 14.97 46.94
N CYS A 112 0.68 15.93 46.16
CA CYS A 112 -0.43 15.75 45.24
C CYS A 112 0.13 15.32 43.89
N ASP A 113 0.37 14.01 43.73
CA ASP A 113 0.87 13.44 42.47
C ASP A 113 -0.05 13.83 41.31
N ASP A 114 0.51 14.50 40.31
CA ASP A 114 -0.21 14.88 39.10
C ASP A 114 -0.52 13.65 38.24
N PHE A 115 -1.74 13.58 37.70
CA PHE A 115 -2.18 12.49 36.83
C PHE A 115 -1.58 12.56 35.41
N GLY A 116 -0.40 13.18 35.28
CA GLY A 116 0.31 13.47 34.03
C GLY A 116 0.52 14.97 33.81
N ILE A 117 1.48 15.29 32.93
CA ILE A 117 2.07 16.63 32.72
C ILE A 117 1.08 17.76 32.31
N CYS A 118 -0.19 17.43 32.05
CA CYS A 118 -1.25 18.36 31.64
C CYS A 118 -2.27 18.68 32.74
N VAL A 119 -1.99 18.24 33.97
CA VAL A 119 -2.72 18.57 35.19
C VAL A 119 -1.67 18.94 36.23
N THR A 120 -1.84 20.04 36.96
CA THR A 120 -0.97 20.39 38.09
C THR A 120 -1.70 20.11 39.40
N GLY A 121 -1.05 19.35 40.29
CA GLY A 121 -1.53 19.07 41.63
C GLY A 121 -0.88 20.02 42.64
N GLU A 122 -1.68 20.88 43.26
CA GLU A 122 -1.24 21.69 44.41
C GLU A 122 -2.00 21.24 45.66
N CYS A 123 -1.39 21.40 46.83
CA CYS A 123 -2.05 21.07 48.08
C CYS A 123 -2.53 22.35 48.78
N ASP A 124 -3.85 22.50 48.90
CA ASP A 124 -4.50 23.57 49.64
C ASP A 124 -4.68 23.16 51.12
N PRO A 125 -4.18 23.93 52.10
CA PRO A 125 -4.28 23.56 53.52
C PRO A 125 -5.69 23.37 54.08
N GLU A 126 -6.73 23.97 53.49
CA GLU A 126 -8.11 23.87 53.97
C GLU A 126 -8.87 22.68 53.35
N VAL A 127 -8.53 22.26 52.12
CA VAL A 127 -9.28 21.22 51.38
C VAL A 127 -8.44 20.02 50.89
N GLY A 128 -7.12 20.07 51.01
CA GLY A 128 -6.19 19.05 50.56
C GLY A 128 -5.81 19.21 49.09
N CYS A 129 -5.57 18.10 48.39
CA CYS A 129 -5.13 18.15 46.99
C CYS A 129 -6.18 18.74 46.05
N VAL A 130 -5.82 19.85 45.41
CA VAL A 130 -6.54 20.47 44.31
C VAL A 130 -5.78 20.22 43.00
N TYR A 131 -6.52 20.01 41.91
CA TYR A 131 -5.96 19.71 40.60
C TYR A 131 -6.46 20.71 39.58
N GLU A 132 -5.57 21.48 38.98
CA GLU A 132 -5.89 22.43 37.92
C GLU A 132 -5.45 21.88 36.55
N PRO A 133 -6.26 22.03 35.50
CA PRO A 133 -5.90 21.61 34.15
C PRO A 133 -4.94 22.63 33.52
N GLU A 134 -3.86 22.16 32.90
CA GLU A 134 -2.99 23.02 32.12
C GLU A 134 -3.72 23.60 30.89
N PRO A 135 -3.39 24.83 30.45
CA PRO A 135 -4.00 25.44 29.28
C PRO A 135 -3.85 24.59 28.01
N ASP A 136 -4.89 24.57 27.18
CA ASP A 136 -4.83 23.96 25.84
C ASP A 136 -3.66 24.57 25.03
N GLY A 137 -2.80 23.71 24.50
CA GLY A 137 -1.58 24.10 23.79
C GLY A 137 -0.31 24.21 24.64
N THR A 138 -0.39 24.00 25.97
CA THR A 138 0.81 23.76 26.79
C THR A 138 1.58 22.56 26.24
N VAL A 139 2.90 22.72 26.05
CA VAL A 139 3.76 21.67 25.50
C VAL A 139 3.90 20.54 26.51
N CYS A 140 3.52 19.33 26.10
CA CYS A 140 3.71 18.12 26.87
C CYS A 140 4.67 17.17 26.14
N TYR A 141 5.11 16.10 26.81
CA TYR A 141 6.02 15.12 26.23
C TYR A 141 5.40 13.72 26.21
N VAL A 142 5.43 13.08 25.05
CA VAL A 142 5.13 11.66 24.87
C VAL A 142 6.31 11.02 24.16
N ALA A 143 6.84 9.94 24.74
CA ALA A 143 7.86 9.13 24.08
C ALA A 143 7.40 8.72 22.67
N CYS A 144 8.33 8.71 21.72
CA CYS A 144 8.07 8.44 20.30
C CYS A 144 7.37 9.55 19.50
N PHE A 145 7.14 10.74 20.08
CA PHE A 145 6.66 11.92 19.36
C PHE A 145 7.55 13.13 19.68
N GLY A 146 7.91 13.90 18.64
CA GLY A 146 8.68 15.14 18.79
C GLY A 146 7.83 16.31 19.31
N GLU A 147 6.51 16.25 19.12
CA GLU A 147 5.55 17.29 19.51
C GLU A 147 4.29 16.67 20.12
N ALA A 148 3.92 17.15 21.31
CA ALA A 148 2.66 16.86 21.97
C ALA A 148 2.15 18.09 22.73
N GLN A 149 0.84 18.23 22.87
CA GLN A 149 0.19 19.37 23.50
C GLN A 149 -0.97 18.91 24.39
N CYS A 150 -1.14 19.60 25.52
CA CYS A 150 -2.30 19.47 26.37
C CYS A 150 -3.56 19.90 25.60
N ILE A 151 -4.58 19.03 25.56
CA ILE A 151 -5.91 19.32 25.03
C ILE A 151 -6.93 18.70 25.99
N ASN A 152 -7.81 19.50 26.60
CA ASN A 152 -8.74 19.06 27.65
C ASN A 152 -8.05 18.29 28.81
N SER A 153 -6.88 18.75 29.25
CA SER A 153 -6.03 18.11 30.28
C SER A 153 -5.42 16.74 29.92
N GLU A 154 -5.59 16.26 28.68
CA GLU A 154 -4.90 15.07 28.17
C GLU A 154 -3.71 15.49 27.30
N CYS A 155 -2.56 14.80 27.43
CA CYS A 155 -1.41 15.04 26.58
C CYS A 155 -1.60 14.36 25.22
N THR A 156 -1.96 15.15 24.21
CA THR A 156 -2.25 14.65 22.85
C THR A 156 -1.04 14.84 21.93
N VAL A 157 -0.72 13.80 21.16
CA VAL A 157 0.44 13.82 20.24
C VAL A 157 0.10 14.46 18.91
N VAL A 158 1.06 15.13 18.28
CA VAL A 158 0.95 15.55 16.88
C VAL A 158 1.44 14.38 16.00
N PRO A 159 0.57 13.68 15.23
CA PRO A 159 0.94 12.39 14.63
C PRO A 159 2.07 12.46 13.60
N GLU A 160 2.25 13.60 12.94
CA GLU A 160 3.35 13.82 11.98
C GLU A 160 4.72 14.02 12.64
N SER A 161 4.75 14.31 13.95
CA SER A 161 5.98 14.40 14.74
C SER A 161 6.51 13.02 15.22
N ALA A 162 5.87 11.93 14.82
CA ALA A 162 6.25 10.57 15.19
C ALA A 162 7.73 10.30 14.87
N VAL A 163 8.47 9.81 15.87
CA VAL A 163 9.91 9.51 15.77
C VAL A 163 10.16 8.52 14.64
N GLN A 164 10.81 9.01 13.58
CA GLN A 164 11.25 8.20 12.45
C GLN A 164 12.54 7.49 12.85
N CYS A 165 12.43 6.19 13.09
CA CYS A 165 13.59 5.37 13.41
C CYS A 165 14.48 5.14 12.17
N PRO A 166 15.80 4.99 12.36
CA PRO A 166 16.72 4.75 11.25
C PRO A 166 16.39 3.43 10.54
N ALA A 167 16.73 3.35 9.25
CA ALA A 167 16.69 2.08 8.52
C ALA A 167 17.66 1.09 9.19
N PRO A 168 17.27 -0.20 9.31
CA PRO A 168 18.13 -1.20 9.92
C PRO A 168 19.24 -1.66 8.98
N GLU A 169 20.42 -1.97 9.53
CA GLU A 169 21.54 -2.56 8.79
C GLU A 169 21.33 -4.07 8.52
N ASN A 170 20.61 -4.77 9.42
CA ASN A 170 20.27 -6.19 9.22
C ASN A 170 19.15 -6.30 8.16
N PRO A 171 19.36 -7.04 7.05
CA PRO A 171 18.39 -7.19 5.96
C PRO A 171 17.12 -7.96 6.39
N CYS A 172 17.16 -8.74 7.47
CA CYS A 172 16.02 -9.44 8.05
C CYS A 172 15.27 -8.65 9.13
N LEU A 173 15.69 -7.43 9.39
CA LEU A 173 14.95 -6.48 10.21
C LEU A 173 14.11 -5.60 9.28
N ALA A 174 12.79 -5.55 9.48
CA ALA A 174 11.90 -4.74 8.64
C ALA A 174 12.00 -3.25 9.00
N GLN A 175 12.04 -2.96 10.31
CA GLN A 175 12.25 -1.62 10.87
C GLN A 175 12.62 -1.70 12.35
N TRP A 176 13.14 -0.60 12.88
CA TRP A 176 13.15 -0.35 14.33
C TRP A 176 11.84 0.35 14.73
N ALA A 177 11.20 -0.13 15.78
CA ALA A 177 10.14 0.58 16.47
C ALA A 177 10.69 1.37 17.65
N CYS A 178 10.09 2.54 17.88
CA CYS A 178 10.35 3.34 19.06
C CYS A 178 9.68 2.72 20.30
N ASP A 179 10.39 2.78 21.41
CA ASP A 179 9.97 2.31 22.73
C ASP A 179 9.16 3.41 23.46
N PRO A 180 7.91 3.14 23.86
CA PRO A 180 7.01 4.13 24.43
C PRO A 180 7.34 4.53 25.88
N LEU A 181 8.37 3.95 26.51
CA LEU A 181 8.89 4.42 27.81
C LEU A 181 10.14 5.29 27.65
N THR A 182 11.00 4.98 26.68
CA THR A 182 12.31 5.64 26.56
C THR A 182 12.40 6.63 25.40
N GLY A 183 11.47 6.58 24.45
CA GLY A 183 11.54 7.35 23.20
C GLY A 183 12.65 6.89 22.26
N THR A 184 13.30 5.75 22.53
CA THR A 184 14.44 5.27 21.73
C THR A 184 14.03 4.16 20.76
N CYS A 185 14.70 4.11 19.60
CA CYS A 185 14.49 3.08 18.58
C CYS A 185 15.21 1.77 18.95
N SER A 186 14.66 1.06 19.95
CA SER A 186 15.26 -0.14 20.53
C SER A 186 14.55 -1.44 20.16
N LYS A 187 13.30 -1.37 19.69
CA LYS A 187 12.46 -2.55 19.47
C LYS A 187 12.57 -3.03 18.02
N ALA A 188 13.28 -4.13 17.81
CA ALA A 188 13.38 -4.78 16.51
C ALA A 188 12.01 -5.33 16.02
N ILE A 189 11.61 -5.01 14.78
CA ILE A 189 10.49 -5.65 14.07
C ILE A 189 11.05 -6.52 12.95
N LEU A 190 11.14 -7.82 13.18
CA LEU A 190 11.70 -8.79 12.24
C LEU A 190 10.82 -8.94 10.99
N LYS A 191 11.44 -9.25 9.84
CA LYS A 191 10.74 -9.81 8.69
C LYS A 191 10.26 -11.24 9.03
N PRO A 192 9.17 -11.73 8.43
CA PRO A 192 8.78 -13.13 8.53
C PRO A 192 9.85 -14.10 8.01
N ASP A 193 9.84 -15.32 8.53
CA ASP A 193 10.72 -16.40 8.04
C ASP A 193 10.42 -16.72 6.56
N GLY A 194 11.46 -17.06 5.81
CA GLY A 194 11.34 -17.36 4.37
C GLY A 194 11.20 -16.14 3.45
N VAL A 195 11.34 -14.91 3.98
CA VAL A 195 11.49 -13.70 3.15
C VAL A 195 12.93 -13.57 2.69
N SER A 196 13.15 -13.18 1.43
CA SER A 196 14.50 -12.98 0.88
C SER A 196 15.27 -11.86 1.59
N CYS A 197 16.56 -12.12 1.74
CA CYS A 197 17.55 -11.22 2.31
C CYS A 197 18.88 -11.41 1.56
N ASP A 198 19.85 -10.56 1.89
CA ASP A 198 21.20 -10.61 1.33
C ASP A 198 22.15 -10.14 2.44
N SER A 199 23.04 -11.03 2.88
CA SER A 199 23.96 -10.83 4.00
C SER A 199 25.42 -10.67 3.58
N ASP A 200 25.73 -10.86 2.29
CA ASP A 200 27.07 -10.64 1.76
C ASP A 200 27.08 -9.56 0.64
N GLU A 201 28.00 -9.65 -0.32
CA GLU A 201 28.10 -8.71 -1.45
C GLU A 201 27.60 -9.34 -2.76
N SER A 202 26.98 -10.52 -2.69
CA SER A 202 26.64 -11.39 -3.81
C SER A 202 25.15 -11.69 -3.86
N VAL A 203 24.39 -10.85 -4.58
CA VAL A 203 22.95 -11.01 -4.86
C VAL A 203 22.57 -12.32 -5.59
N CYS A 204 23.58 -13.13 -5.94
CA CYS A 204 23.47 -14.43 -6.59
C CYS A 204 23.35 -15.62 -5.61
N THR A 205 23.54 -15.41 -4.31
CA THR A 205 23.29 -16.44 -3.29
C THR A 205 21.84 -16.33 -2.82
N GLU A 206 21.13 -17.45 -2.75
CA GLU A 206 19.75 -17.42 -2.23
C GLU A 206 19.78 -17.49 -0.70
N GLU A 207 19.49 -16.37 -0.04
CA GLU A 207 19.41 -16.27 1.41
C GLU A 207 18.00 -15.88 1.86
N LEU A 208 17.56 -16.48 2.97
CA LEU A 208 16.24 -16.27 3.53
C LEU A 208 16.34 -15.90 5.01
N CYS A 209 15.38 -15.13 5.50
CA CYS A 209 15.28 -14.86 6.92
C CYS A 209 14.84 -16.11 7.69
N GLU A 210 15.54 -16.42 8.77
CA GLU A 210 15.15 -17.42 9.77
C GLU A 210 15.41 -16.83 11.17
N VAL A 211 14.35 -16.62 11.95
CA VAL A 211 14.39 -16.05 13.32
C VAL A 211 15.08 -14.66 13.38
N GLY A 212 15.03 -13.91 12.28
CA GLY A 212 15.60 -12.55 12.17
C GLY A 212 17.09 -12.49 11.80
N GLU A 213 17.73 -13.65 11.58
CA GLU A 213 19.03 -13.75 10.92
C GLU A 213 18.82 -14.06 9.43
N CYS A 214 19.70 -13.56 8.57
CA CYS A 214 19.72 -13.94 7.16
C CYS A 214 20.60 -15.19 7.02
N VAL A 215 20.05 -16.27 6.48
CA VAL A 215 20.74 -17.56 6.38
C VAL A 215 20.82 -18.05 4.93
N PRO A 216 22.00 -18.53 4.48
CA PRO A 216 22.16 -19.06 3.13
C PRO A 216 21.44 -20.40 3.00
N THR A 217 20.56 -20.49 1.99
CA THR A 217 19.81 -21.73 1.70
C THR A 217 20.64 -22.77 0.94
N GLY A 218 21.75 -22.34 0.32
CA GLY A 218 22.51 -23.11 -0.65
C GLY A 218 21.93 -23.09 -2.08
N GLY A 219 20.82 -22.39 -2.30
CA GLY A 219 20.37 -22.00 -3.63
C GLY A 219 21.27 -20.93 -4.26
N VAL A 220 21.22 -20.84 -5.58
CA VAL A 220 21.98 -19.87 -6.38
C VAL A 220 21.09 -19.35 -7.50
N GLU A 221 21.13 -18.04 -7.73
CA GLU A 221 20.33 -17.38 -8.76
C GLU A 221 20.77 -17.88 -10.15
N THR A 222 19.84 -18.51 -10.87
CA THR A 222 20.10 -19.16 -12.17
C THR A 222 19.79 -18.26 -13.37
N CYS A 223 19.14 -17.12 -13.13
CA CYS A 223 18.63 -16.18 -14.11
C CYS A 223 17.59 -16.77 -15.08
N GLU A 224 16.91 -17.86 -14.69
CA GLU A 224 15.93 -18.54 -15.54
C GLU A 224 14.73 -17.64 -15.89
N GLU A 225 14.18 -16.87 -14.94
CA GLU A 225 13.09 -15.92 -15.19
C GLU A 225 13.50 -14.84 -16.21
N VAL A 226 14.71 -14.29 -16.05
CA VAL A 226 15.26 -13.29 -16.99
C VAL A 226 15.54 -13.90 -18.36
N ALA A 227 15.98 -15.16 -18.41
CA ALA A 227 16.19 -15.90 -19.64
C ALA A 227 14.88 -16.22 -20.38
N VAL A 228 13.77 -16.48 -19.66
CA VAL A 228 12.43 -16.62 -20.26
C VAL A 228 11.97 -15.28 -20.86
N ALA A 229 12.16 -14.17 -20.15
CA ALA A 229 11.80 -12.83 -20.64
C ALA A 229 12.70 -12.32 -21.79
N LYS A 230 13.91 -12.88 -21.94
CA LYS A 230 14.89 -12.52 -22.97
C LYS A 230 15.53 -13.78 -23.59
N PRO A 231 14.76 -14.57 -24.36
CA PRO A 231 15.16 -15.91 -24.81
C PRO A 231 16.45 -15.93 -25.65
N CYS A 232 16.71 -14.84 -26.38
CA CYS A 232 17.87 -14.69 -27.25
C CYS A 232 19.22 -14.48 -26.55
N TRP A 233 19.24 -14.40 -25.22
CA TRP A 233 20.48 -14.29 -24.45
C TRP A 233 20.62 -15.46 -23.48
N SER A 234 21.84 -15.94 -23.24
CA SER A 234 22.14 -16.56 -21.94
C SER A 234 22.24 -15.44 -20.91
N HIS A 235 21.84 -15.76 -19.68
CA HIS A 235 22.06 -14.89 -18.54
C HIS A 235 22.96 -15.63 -17.55
N THR A 236 23.83 -14.88 -16.90
CA THR A 236 24.70 -15.37 -15.83
C THR A 236 24.60 -14.37 -14.69
N CYS A 237 24.61 -14.85 -13.45
CA CYS A 237 24.55 -13.97 -12.31
C CYS A 237 25.93 -13.38 -12.00
N ASP A 238 26.05 -12.06 -12.03
CA ASP A 238 27.20 -11.27 -11.58
C ASP A 238 26.95 -10.88 -10.11
N PRO A 239 27.86 -11.20 -9.16
CA PRO A 239 27.62 -10.99 -7.73
C PRO A 239 27.12 -9.60 -7.34
N GLU A 240 27.64 -8.53 -7.97
CA GLU A 240 27.26 -7.15 -7.65
C GLU A 240 26.01 -6.66 -8.40
N LYS A 241 25.70 -7.25 -9.57
CA LYS A 241 24.70 -6.72 -10.53
C LYS A 241 23.51 -7.64 -10.76
N GLY A 242 23.54 -8.86 -10.21
CA GLY A 242 22.58 -9.90 -10.48
C GLY A 242 22.65 -10.39 -11.92
N CYS A 243 21.48 -10.72 -12.47
CA CYS A 243 21.38 -11.34 -13.79
C CYS A 243 21.77 -10.40 -14.95
N ILE A 244 22.98 -10.60 -15.46
CA ILE A 244 23.48 -9.93 -16.67
C ILE A 244 23.33 -10.83 -17.90
N ALA A 245 23.14 -10.21 -19.07
CA ALA A 245 23.17 -10.90 -20.34
C ALA A 245 24.63 -11.23 -20.71
N ASP A 246 24.88 -12.46 -21.14
CA ASP A 246 26.23 -13.05 -21.30
C ASP A 246 26.53 -13.35 -22.78
N VAL A 247 25.78 -14.26 -23.41
CA VAL A 247 25.98 -14.67 -24.82
C VAL A 247 24.69 -14.54 -25.62
N PHE A 248 24.74 -13.81 -26.73
CA PHE A 248 23.66 -13.77 -27.73
C PHE A 248 23.59 -15.08 -28.52
N LYS A 249 22.39 -15.66 -28.59
CA LYS A 249 22.12 -17.00 -29.14
C LYS A 249 21.65 -16.93 -30.59
N GLN A 250 22.47 -16.40 -31.49
CA GLN A 250 22.07 -16.21 -32.90
C GLN A 250 21.53 -17.52 -33.54
N GLY A 251 20.39 -17.43 -34.23
CA GLY A 251 19.74 -18.55 -34.91
C GLY A 251 19.02 -19.55 -33.99
N GLN A 252 18.97 -19.31 -32.68
CA GLN A 252 18.02 -20.04 -31.83
C GLN A 252 16.59 -19.56 -32.10
N SER A 253 15.64 -20.49 -31.99
CA SER A 253 14.22 -20.16 -31.96
C SER A 253 13.89 -19.37 -30.70
N CYS A 254 13.02 -18.40 -30.86
CA CYS A 254 12.44 -17.59 -29.80
C CYS A 254 10.94 -17.37 -30.11
N ASP A 255 10.30 -16.52 -29.34
CA ASP A 255 8.93 -16.04 -29.54
C ASP A 255 8.97 -14.58 -29.08
N ASP A 256 8.71 -13.62 -29.98
CA ASP A 256 8.65 -12.19 -29.62
C ASP A 256 7.23 -11.74 -29.21
N SER A 257 6.31 -12.71 -29.12
CA SER A 257 4.87 -12.56 -28.90
C SER A 257 4.13 -11.76 -29.96
N ALA A 258 4.73 -11.53 -31.14
CA ALA A 258 4.05 -10.97 -32.30
C ALA A 258 3.36 -12.09 -33.10
N SER A 259 2.05 -12.27 -32.92
CA SER A 259 1.24 -13.30 -33.60
C SER A 259 1.20 -13.25 -35.13
N CYS A 260 1.94 -12.32 -35.76
CA CYS A 260 2.04 -12.12 -37.20
C CYS A 260 3.42 -12.46 -37.77
N THR A 261 4.34 -12.95 -36.95
CA THR A 261 5.53 -13.63 -37.41
C THR A 261 5.44 -15.11 -37.07
N VAL A 262 6.20 -15.91 -37.82
CA VAL A 262 6.42 -17.33 -37.57
C VAL A 262 7.89 -17.67 -37.74
N ASP A 263 8.29 -18.78 -37.15
CA ASP A 263 9.68 -19.26 -37.14
C ASP A 263 10.66 -18.22 -36.56
N ASP A 264 10.22 -17.49 -35.52
CA ASP A 264 10.98 -16.41 -34.89
C ASP A 264 12.35 -16.88 -34.42
N GLN A 265 13.37 -16.10 -34.79
CA GLN A 265 14.76 -16.43 -34.54
C GLN A 265 15.53 -15.23 -33.99
N CYS A 266 16.46 -15.54 -33.11
CA CYS A 266 17.40 -14.58 -32.56
C CYS A 266 18.37 -14.11 -33.65
N THR A 267 18.23 -12.88 -34.11
CA THR A 267 19.03 -12.33 -35.21
C THR A 267 19.33 -10.85 -35.01
N TYR A 268 20.11 -10.30 -35.94
CA TYR A 268 20.43 -8.88 -36.00
C TYR A 268 19.47 -8.19 -36.97
N ASN A 269 18.88 -7.05 -36.57
CA ASN A 269 18.19 -6.18 -37.51
C ASN A 269 19.18 -5.39 -38.39
N ASP A 270 18.67 -4.60 -39.35
CA ASP A 270 19.49 -3.77 -40.25
C ASP A 270 20.37 -2.72 -39.54
N PHE A 271 20.09 -2.43 -38.27
CA PHE A 271 20.87 -1.52 -37.42
C PHE A 271 21.88 -2.27 -36.51
N GLY A 272 21.96 -3.61 -36.62
CA GLY A 272 22.84 -4.45 -35.80
C GLY A 272 22.32 -4.70 -34.38
N GLN A 273 21.03 -4.53 -34.12
CA GLN A 273 20.44 -4.79 -32.80
C GLN A 273 20.02 -6.25 -32.66
N GLU A 274 20.34 -6.84 -31.50
CA GLU A 274 20.12 -8.22 -31.13
C GLU A 274 18.69 -8.43 -30.65
N LEU A 275 17.85 -9.00 -31.53
CA LEU A 275 16.40 -9.11 -31.33
C LEU A 275 15.92 -10.53 -31.64
N CYS A 276 14.79 -10.92 -31.03
CA CYS A 276 13.96 -11.97 -31.61
C CYS A 276 13.18 -11.34 -32.76
N LEU A 277 13.24 -11.93 -33.95
CA LEU A 277 12.51 -11.49 -35.14
C LEU A 277 12.09 -12.72 -35.94
N GLY A 278 10.83 -12.78 -36.36
CA GLY A 278 10.36 -13.85 -37.25
C GLY A 278 10.04 -13.43 -38.66
N THR A 279 9.62 -14.45 -39.42
CA THR A 279 9.20 -14.29 -40.81
C THR A 279 7.75 -13.82 -40.83
N PRO A 280 7.41 -12.68 -41.46
CA PRO A 280 6.02 -12.24 -41.55
C PRO A 280 5.14 -13.30 -42.19
N ILE A 281 3.99 -13.60 -41.56
CA ILE A 281 2.99 -14.46 -42.19
C ILE A 281 2.42 -13.77 -43.44
N VAL A 282 2.11 -14.56 -44.46
CA VAL A 282 1.32 -14.07 -45.60
C VAL A 282 -0.11 -13.89 -45.12
N VAL A 283 -0.51 -12.62 -44.95
CA VAL A 283 -1.86 -12.22 -44.51
C VAL A 283 -2.86 -12.04 -45.67
N ASP A 284 -2.36 -12.01 -46.91
CA ASP A 284 -3.13 -11.88 -48.15
C ASP A 284 -4.20 -12.97 -48.26
N ASP A 285 -5.48 -12.57 -48.22
CA ASP A 285 -6.62 -13.49 -48.35
C ASP A 285 -7.07 -13.69 -49.82
N GLY A 286 -6.41 -13.01 -50.75
CA GLY A 286 -6.69 -13.04 -52.18
C GLY A 286 -7.78 -12.07 -52.63
N ASN A 287 -8.38 -11.27 -51.73
CA ASN A 287 -9.37 -10.27 -52.09
C ASN A 287 -8.73 -8.91 -52.44
N PRO A 288 -8.79 -8.45 -53.71
CA PRO A 288 -8.25 -7.15 -54.10
C PRO A 288 -8.99 -5.94 -53.47
N CYS A 289 -10.09 -6.20 -52.75
CA CYS A 289 -10.89 -5.20 -52.05
C CYS A 289 -10.68 -5.16 -50.53
N THR A 290 -9.78 -5.95 -49.98
CA THR A 290 -9.24 -5.75 -48.63
C THR A 290 -7.82 -5.20 -48.68
N ASN A 291 -7.44 -4.51 -47.62
CA ASN A 291 -6.08 -4.14 -47.30
C ASN A 291 -5.65 -5.05 -46.14
N ASP A 292 -4.97 -6.13 -46.51
CA ASP A 292 -4.57 -7.21 -45.59
C ASP A 292 -3.25 -6.83 -44.92
N VAL A 293 -3.35 -6.44 -43.64
CA VAL A 293 -2.23 -5.94 -42.86
C VAL A 293 -2.25 -6.59 -41.49
N CYS A 294 -1.09 -7.04 -41.02
CA CYS A 294 -0.97 -7.27 -39.59
C CYS A 294 -0.81 -5.94 -38.84
N VAL A 295 -1.71 -5.69 -37.89
CA VAL A 295 -1.58 -4.59 -36.93
C VAL A 295 -1.59 -5.19 -35.52
N ALA A 296 -0.54 -4.91 -34.74
CA ALA A 296 -0.44 -5.27 -33.32
C ALA A 296 -0.72 -6.77 -32.99
N GLY A 297 -0.26 -7.70 -33.84
CA GLY A 297 -0.44 -9.14 -33.63
C GLY A 297 -1.83 -9.67 -34.02
N VAL A 298 -2.62 -8.87 -34.76
CA VAL A 298 -3.90 -9.27 -35.35
C VAL A 298 -3.82 -9.10 -36.86
N VAL A 299 -4.30 -10.10 -37.60
CA VAL A 299 -4.50 -10.01 -39.05
C VAL A 299 -5.79 -9.23 -39.30
N GLU A 300 -5.66 -8.04 -39.89
CA GLU A 300 -6.77 -7.15 -40.22
C GLU A 300 -6.94 -7.07 -41.74
N ASN A 301 -8.05 -7.61 -42.25
CA ASN A 301 -8.41 -7.56 -43.67
C ASN A 301 -9.48 -6.47 -43.83
N THR A 302 -9.03 -5.23 -43.98
CA THR A 302 -9.90 -4.04 -43.89
C THR A 302 -10.40 -3.59 -45.28
N PRO A 303 -11.70 -3.22 -45.45
CA PRO A 303 -12.22 -2.78 -46.75
C PRO A 303 -11.43 -1.63 -47.40
N PHE A 304 -10.89 -1.85 -48.59
CA PHE A 304 -10.07 -0.88 -49.32
C PHE A 304 -10.88 -0.19 -50.44
N ILE A 305 -11.75 0.72 -50.00
CA ILE A 305 -12.75 1.42 -50.82
C ILE A 305 -12.12 2.16 -52.00
N GLY A 306 -12.74 2.03 -53.18
CA GLY A 306 -12.36 2.79 -54.37
C GLY A 306 -11.26 2.15 -55.22
N SER A 307 -10.66 1.06 -54.77
CA SER A 307 -9.69 0.29 -55.53
C SER A 307 -10.32 -0.43 -56.72
N VAL A 308 -9.52 -0.60 -57.78
CA VAL A 308 -9.94 -1.32 -58.99
C VAL A 308 -9.71 -2.81 -58.78
N CYS A 309 -10.75 -3.59 -58.99
CA CYS A 309 -10.78 -5.04 -58.81
C CYS A 309 -11.37 -5.71 -60.06
N ASP A 310 -11.21 -7.02 -60.18
CA ASP A 310 -11.94 -7.84 -61.15
C ASP A 310 -13.13 -8.49 -60.43
N PRO A 311 -14.39 -8.21 -60.82
CA PRO A 311 -15.57 -8.79 -60.20
C PRO A 311 -15.88 -10.21 -60.74
N GLU A 312 -15.03 -10.76 -61.61
CA GLU A 312 -15.23 -12.02 -62.36
C GLU A 312 -16.58 -12.08 -63.09
N HIS A 313 -17.15 -10.91 -63.42
CA HIS A 313 -18.50 -10.79 -63.93
C HIS A 313 -18.51 -10.83 -65.48
N PRO A 314 -19.37 -11.65 -66.14
CA PRO A 314 -19.46 -11.78 -67.61
C PRO A 314 -19.71 -10.53 -68.46
N CYS A 315 -19.81 -9.35 -67.86
CA CYS A 315 -20.10 -8.06 -68.52
C CYS A 315 -19.20 -6.91 -68.03
N ALA A 316 -18.35 -7.14 -67.03
CA ALA A 316 -17.60 -6.10 -66.37
C ALA A 316 -16.19 -6.60 -66.05
N ASP A 317 -15.26 -6.39 -66.99
CA ASP A 317 -13.83 -6.69 -66.79
C ASP A 317 -13.18 -5.85 -65.67
N LYS A 318 -13.94 -4.93 -65.04
CA LYS A 318 -13.51 -4.03 -63.95
C LYS A 318 -14.65 -3.67 -63.00
N GLY A 319 -14.37 -3.80 -61.70
CA GLY A 319 -15.18 -3.34 -60.59
C GLY A 319 -14.47 -2.26 -59.77
N ILE A 320 -15.20 -1.74 -58.79
CA ILE A 320 -14.69 -0.87 -57.72
C ILE A 320 -15.07 -1.49 -56.39
N CYS A 321 -14.11 -1.51 -55.45
CA CYS A 321 -14.32 -2.00 -54.09
C CYS A 321 -15.24 -1.08 -53.28
N ASP A 322 -16.26 -1.67 -52.66
CA ASP A 322 -17.22 -0.98 -51.79
C ASP A 322 -16.78 -0.91 -50.31
N ASP A 323 -17.65 -0.38 -49.45
CA ASP A 323 -17.40 -0.24 -48.01
C ASP A 323 -17.54 -1.54 -47.20
N GLN A 324 -17.97 -2.63 -47.84
CA GLN A 324 -17.99 -3.99 -47.27
C GLN A 324 -16.78 -4.83 -47.70
N GLY A 325 -15.90 -4.29 -48.55
CA GLY A 325 -14.75 -5.02 -49.10
C GLY A 325 -15.12 -5.95 -50.25
N VAL A 326 -16.24 -5.69 -50.94
CA VAL A 326 -16.72 -6.47 -52.08
C VAL A 326 -16.40 -5.75 -53.38
N CYS A 327 -15.97 -6.50 -54.41
CA CYS A 327 -15.77 -5.96 -55.74
C CYS A 327 -17.12 -5.75 -56.46
N VAL A 328 -17.55 -4.50 -56.62
CA VAL A 328 -18.81 -4.17 -57.31
C VAL A 328 -18.54 -3.83 -58.78
N PRO A 329 -19.16 -4.51 -59.76
CA PRO A 329 -18.93 -4.25 -61.18
C PRO A 329 -19.33 -2.82 -61.57
N THR A 330 -18.47 -2.14 -62.33
CA THR A 330 -18.72 -0.73 -62.75
C THR A 330 -19.75 -0.58 -63.85
N VAL A 331 -20.12 -1.69 -64.50
CA VAL A 331 -21.16 -1.76 -65.54
C VAL A 331 -22.01 -3.01 -65.30
N SER A 332 -23.33 -2.89 -65.44
CA SER A 332 -24.24 -4.03 -65.51
C SER A 332 -24.52 -4.38 -66.97
N CYS A 333 -24.82 -5.66 -67.26
CA CYS A 333 -25.29 -6.03 -68.58
C CYS A 333 -26.66 -5.37 -68.82
N SER A 334 -26.78 -4.52 -69.82
CA SER A 334 -28.09 -4.00 -70.24
C SER A 334 -28.77 -4.99 -71.19
N CYS A 335 -30.08 -5.16 -71.04
CA CYS A 335 -30.88 -6.10 -71.83
C CYS A 335 -32.25 -5.50 -72.16
N SER A 336 -32.91 -6.05 -73.18
CA SER A 336 -34.35 -5.84 -73.43
C SER A 336 -35.14 -7.15 -73.33
N THR A 337 -34.45 -8.28 -73.50
CA THR A 337 -34.92 -9.65 -73.42
C THR A 337 -33.84 -10.54 -72.78
N LEU A 338 -34.16 -11.77 -72.38
CA LEU A 338 -33.18 -12.69 -71.81
C LEU A 338 -32.07 -13.08 -72.81
N ASP A 339 -32.36 -13.08 -74.10
CA ASP A 339 -31.39 -13.42 -75.17
C ASP A 339 -30.29 -12.36 -75.35
N ASP A 340 -30.47 -11.15 -74.78
CA ASP A 340 -29.43 -10.11 -74.77
C ASP A 340 -28.38 -10.36 -73.65
N CYS A 341 -28.61 -11.32 -72.76
CA CYS A 341 -27.76 -11.61 -71.61
C CYS A 341 -26.73 -12.72 -71.88
N PRO A 342 -25.54 -12.66 -71.26
CA PRO A 342 -24.58 -13.78 -71.26
C PRO A 342 -25.17 -15.08 -70.70
N GLU A 343 -24.60 -16.21 -71.12
CA GLU A 343 -24.94 -17.52 -70.59
C GLU A 343 -24.79 -17.55 -69.05
N GLY A 344 -25.84 -18.03 -68.37
CA GLY A 344 -25.94 -18.02 -66.91
C GLY A 344 -26.99 -17.05 -66.35
N ALA A 345 -27.41 -16.04 -67.12
CA ALA A 345 -28.50 -15.15 -66.70
C ALA A 345 -29.85 -15.91 -66.57
N THR A 346 -30.60 -15.60 -65.53
CA THR A 346 -31.90 -16.21 -65.21
C THR A 346 -33.09 -15.35 -65.66
N SER A 347 -32.93 -14.03 -65.73
CA SER A 347 -33.97 -13.11 -66.23
C SER A 347 -33.39 -11.76 -66.68
N CYS A 348 -34.14 -11.03 -67.50
CA CYS A 348 -33.91 -9.61 -67.79
C CYS A 348 -34.98 -8.80 -67.05
N LEU A 349 -34.59 -7.98 -66.06
CA LEU A 349 -35.50 -7.17 -65.23
C LEU A 349 -35.03 -5.72 -65.23
N GLU A 350 -35.97 -4.78 -65.43
CA GLU A 350 -35.70 -3.33 -65.45
C GLU A 350 -34.53 -2.93 -66.37
N SER A 351 -34.40 -3.63 -67.50
CA SER A 351 -33.34 -3.51 -68.51
C SER A 351 -31.92 -3.92 -68.05
N ALA A 352 -31.81 -4.70 -66.98
CA ALA A 352 -30.57 -5.32 -66.51
C ALA A 352 -30.65 -6.85 -66.45
N CYS A 353 -29.57 -7.54 -66.81
CA CYS A 353 -29.48 -9.00 -66.66
C CYS A 353 -29.32 -9.39 -65.19
N VAL A 354 -30.13 -10.32 -64.75
CA VAL A 354 -30.06 -10.96 -63.43
C VAL A 354 -29.48 -12.35 -63.60
N PHE A 355 -28.41 -12.64 -62.85
CA PHE A 355 -27.75 -13.93 -62.78
C PHE A 355 -28.23 -14.65 -61.51
#